data_AF-A0A382Y0T8-F1
#
_entry.id   AF-A0A382Y0T8-F1
#
_cell.length_a   1.000
_cell.length_b   1.000
_cell.length_c   1.000
_cell.angle_alpha   90.00
_cell.angle_beta   90.00
_cell.angle_gamma   90.00
#
_symmetry.space_group_name_H-M   'P 1'
#
loop_
_entity.id
_entity.type
_entity.pdbx_description
1 polymer ?
#
loop_
_entity_poly.entity_id
_entity_poly.type
_entity_poly.pdbx_seq_one_letter_code
_entity_poly.pdbx_strand_id
1 'polypeptide(L)'
;MKIGFNMLLWTTNLVEEEFHLLEKIKQVGYDGVEIPVFGGEEEVSHFLKIGKALKDNDLGCTSVTVIPDEKRSPISENKDFR
;
A
#
# COMPACT_ATOMS: atom_id res chain seq x y z
N MET A 1 -19.54 4.22 -7.17
CA MET A 1 -18.14 4.42 -7.60
C MET A 1 -17.37 4.89 -6.38
N LYS A 2 -16.14 4.42 -6.15
CA LYS A 2 -15.28 4.86 -5.02
C LYS A 2 -14.08 5.63 -5.55
N ILE A 3 -13.58 6.59 -4.79
CA ILE A 3 -12.39 7.40 -5.08
C ILE A 3 -11.33 7.10 -4.02
N GLY A 4 -10.20 6.51 -4.44
CA GLY A 4 -9.07 6.21 -3.58
C GLY A 4 -7.92 7.20 -3.74
N PHE A 5 -7.03 7.27 -2.74
CA PHE A 5 -5.81 8.07 -2.78
C PHE A 5 -4.56 7.19 -2.76
N ASN A 6 -3.63 7.41 -3.69
CA ASN A 6 -2.37 6.67 -3.71
C ASN A 6 -1.36 7.24 -2.71
N MET A 7 -0.86 6.41 -1.79
CA MET A 7 0.03 6.86 -0.71
C MET A 7 1.47 7.16 -1.17
N LEU A 8 1.86 6.78 -2.39
CA LEU A 8 3.19 7.12 -2.94
C LEU A 8 3.39 8.62 -3.13
N LEU A 9 2.34 9.44 -3.00
CA LEU A 9 2.50 10.88 -2.88
C LEU A 9 3.37 11.25 -1.65
N TRP A 10 3.29 10.48 -0.57
CA TRP A 10 3.97 10.78 0.69
C TRP A 10 5.03 9.76 1.09
N THR A 11 4.78 8.47 0.90
CA THR A 11 5.69 7.43 1.40
C THR A 11 5.62 6.14 0.58
N THR A 12 6.74 5.43 0.51
CA THR A 12 6.86 4.07 0.00
C THR A 12 6.69 3.01 1.08
N ASN A 13 6.63 3.41 2.35
CA ASN A 13 6.48 2.54 3.52
C ASN A 13 5.68 3.29 4.60
N LEU A 14 4.40 2.97 4.74
CA LEU A 14 3.50 3.69 5.65
C LEU A 14 3.67 3.17 7.09
N VAL A 15 4.19 3.99 8.00
CA VAL A 15 4.36 3.63 9.40
C VAL A 15 3.46 4.49 10.31
N GLU A 16 3.44 4.18 11.60
CA GLU A 16 2.48 4.75 12.56
C GLU A 16 2.61 6.27 12.67
N GLU A 17 3.82 6.79 12.49
CA GLU A 17 4.16 8.21 12.48
C GLU A 17 3.36 9.00 11.43
N GLU A 18 3.04 8.38 10.29
CA GLU A 18 2.27 9.02 9.21
C GLU A 18 0.77 8.69 9.23
N PHE A 19 0.24 7.95 10.23
CA PHE A 19 -1.19 7.60 10.27
C PHE A 19 -2.11 8.82 10.37
N HIS A 20 -1.59 9.97 10.81
CA HIS A 20 -2.28 11.25 10.76
C HIS A 20 -2.70 11.67 9.33
N LEU A 21 -2.07 11.11 8.28
CA LEU A 21 -2.47 11.32 6.88
C LEU A 21 -3.80 10.62 6.56
N LEU A 22 -4.07 9.47 7.15
CA LEU A 22 -5.31 8.71 6.92
C LEU A 22 -6.53 9.51 7.37
N GLU A 23 -6.43 10.15 8.53
CA GLU A 23 -7.47 11.04 9.05
C GLU A 23 -7.73 12.20 8.07
N LYS A 24 -6.66 12.86 7.60
CA LYS A 24 -6.76 13.96 6.63
C LYS A 24 -7.40 13.51 5.31
N ILE A 25 -7.00 12.36 4.79
CA ILE A 25 -7.54 11.79 3.55
C ILE A 25 -9.05 11.53 3.69
N LYS A 26 -9.48 10.97 4.82
CA LYS A 26 -10.90 10.77 5.10
C LYS A 26 -11.66 12.09 5.21
N GLN A 27 -11.11 13.09 5.91
CA GLN A 27 -11.71 14.42 6.05
C GLN A 27 -11.87 15.15 4.71
N VAL A 28 -10.95 14.95 3.77
CA VAL A 28 -11.05 15.51 2.40
C VAL A 28 -12.16 14.84 1.59
N GLY A 29 -12.58 13.63 1.95
CA GLY A 29 -13.72 12.93 1.34
C GLY A 29 -13.36 11.73 0.47
N TYR A 30 -12.15 11.17 0.59
CA TYR A 30 -11.78 9.94 -0.10
C TYR A 30 -12.41 8.70 0.56
N ASP A 31 -12.72 7.70 -0.25
CA ASP A 31 -13.33 6.43 0.20
C ASP A 31 -12.29 5.43 0.68
N GLY A 32 -11.00 5.64 0.38
CA GLY A 32 -9.93 4.71 0.72
C GLY A 32 -8.57 5.17 0.23
N VAL A 33 -7.57 4.32 0.48
CA VAL A 33 -6.18 4.54 0.05
C VAL A 33 -5.62 3.32 -0.67
N GLU A 34 -4.58 3.56 -1.48
CA GLU A 34 -3.76 2.52 -2.10
C GLU A 34 -2.41 2.45 -1.37
N ILE A 35 -2.16 1.30 -0.73
CA ILE A 35 -0.98 1.06 0.11
C ILE A 35 0.16 0.45 -0.73
N PRO A 36 1.37 1.04 -0.71
CA PRO A 36 2.54 0.44 -1.31
C PRO A 36 2.95 -0.84 -0.58
N VAL A 37 3.16 -1.91 -1.33
CA VAL A 37 3.61 -3.21 -0.81
C VAL A 37 4.87 -3.61 -1.58
N PHE A 38 6.04 -3.35 -0.99
CA PHE A 38 7.34 -3.65 -1.59
C PHE A 38 8.15 -4.72 -0.82
N GLY A 39 7.67 -5.17 0.33
CA GLY A 39 8.27 -6.21 1.19
C GLY A 39 7.57 -7.58 1.14
N GLY A 40 8.11 -8.57 1.88
CA GLY A 40 7.63 -9.96 1.95
C GLY A 40 6.99 -10.37 3.29
N GLU A 41 6.95 -11.68 3.57
CA GLU A 41 6.26 -12.29 4.74
C GLU A 41 6.79 -11.82 6.12
N GLU A 42 8.02 -11.31 6.18
CA GLU A 42 8.64 -10.81 7.42
C GLU A 42 7.93 -9.55 7.98
N GLU A 43 7.02 -8.95 7.20
CA GLU A 43 6.35 -7.67 7.46
C GLU A 43 4.84 -7.82 7.77
N VAL A 44 4.31 -9.04 7.99
CA VAL A 44 2.86 -9.23 8.22
C VAL A 44 2.34 -8.38 9.39
N SER A 45 3.13 -8.26 10.47
CA SER A 45 2.79 -7.45 11.64
C SER A 45 2.67 -5.95 11.31
N HIS A 46 3.49 -5.46 10.38
CA HIS A 46 3.43 -4.09 9.87
C HIS A 46 2.12 -3.82 9.14
N PHE A 47 1.73 -4.70 8.20
CA PHE A 47 0.47 -4.54 7.47
C PHE A 47 -0.78 -4.72 8.34
N LEU A 48 -0.71 -5.52 9.42
CA LEU A 48 -1.81 -5.62 10.39
C LEU A 48 -2.08 -4.28 11.10
N LYS A 49 -1.03 -3.53 11.43
CA LYS A 49 -1.15 -2.19 12.04
C LYS A 49 -1.80 -1.19 11.08
N ILE A 50 -1.35 -1.18 9.82
CA ILE A 50 -1.96 -0.36 8.76
C ILE A 50 -3.45 -0.73 8.61
N GLY A 51 -3.76 -2.03 8.50
CA GLY A 51 -5.13 -2.51 8.36
C GLY A 51 -6.04 -2.10 9.51
N LYS A 52 -5.51 -2.05 10.74
CA LYS A 52 -6.24 -1.50 11.89
C LYS A 52 -6.46 0.01 11.74
N ALA A 53 -5.44 0.79 11.41
CA ALA A 53 -5.56 2.23 11.25
C ALA A 53 -6.55 2.64 10.15
N LEU A 54 -6.60 1.90 9.04
CA LEU A 54 -7.58 2.12 7.97
C LEU A 54 -9.01 1.87 8.43
N LYS A 55 -9.24 0.80 9.20
CA LYS A 55 -10.56 0.51 9.79
C LYS A 55 -10.98 1.58 10.80
N ASP A 56 -10.05 2.01 11.64
CA ASP A 56 -10.32 3.05 12.65
C ASP A 56 -10.68 4.40 11.98
N ASN A 57 -10.28 4.62 10.72
CA ASN A 57 -10.59 5.82 9.93
C ASN A 57 -11.71 5.61 8.88
N ASP A 58 -12.38 4.47 8.86
CA ASP A 58 -13.41 4.14 7.85
C ASP A 58 -12.93 4.33 6.40
N LEU A 59 -11.69 3.89 6.12
CA LEU A 59 -11.09 3.93 4.79
C LEU A 59 -11.03 2.53 4.17
N GLY A 60 -11.43 2.43 2.91
CA GLY A 60 -11.14 1.28 2.06
C GLY A 60 -9.64 1.14 1.76
N CYS A 61 -9.23 -0.06 1.35
CA CYS A 61 -7.83 -0.37 1.07
C CYS A 61 -7.71 -1.05 -0.30
N THR A 62 -6.73 -0.59 -1.08
CA THR A 62 -6.17 -1.26 -2.26
C THR A 62 -4.65 -1.32 -2.08
N SER A 63 -3.95 -2.07 -2.92
CA SER A 63 -2.49 -2.17 -2.86
C SER A 63 -1.84 -1.93 -4.21
N VAL A 64 -0.65 -1.35 -4.17
CA VAL A 64 0.24 -1.19 -5.33
C VAL A 64 1.57 -1.84 -5.05
N THR A 65 2.10 -2.54 -6.04
CA THR A 65 3.46 -3.08 -6.00
C THR A 65 4.16 -2.83 -7.33
N VAL A 66 5.45 -3.12 -7.37
CA VAL A 66 6.27 -3.00 -8.58
C VAL A 66 7.06 -4.28 -8.78
N ILE A 67 7.46 -4.54 -10.02
CA ILE A 67 8.47 -5.54 -10.32
C ILE A 67 9.83 -4.94 -9.94
N PRO A 68 10.51 -5.44 -8.90
CA PRO A 68 11.67 -4.75 -8.33
C PRO A 68 12.97 -5.00 -9.12
N ASP A 69 13.04 -6.08 -9.89
CA ASP A 69 14.23 -6.46 -10.64
C ASP A 69 13.88 -7.38 -11.83
N GLU A 70 14.82 -7.52 -12.77
CA GLU A 70 14.66 -8.32 -13.99
C GLU A 70 14.40 -9.81 -13.68
N LYS A 71 14.93 -10.33 -12.57
CA LYS A 71 14.73 -11.74 -12.17
C LYS A 71 13.29 -12.04 -11.77
N ARG A 72 12.48 -11.02 -11.49
CA ARG A 72 11.06 -11.12 -11.16
C ARG A 72 10.15 -10.62 -12.28
N SER A 73 10.71 -10.32 -13.46
CA SER A 73 9.94 -9.81 -14.59
C SER A 73 9.03 -10.91 -15.17
N PRO A 74 7.69 -10.74 -15.14
CA PRO A 74 6.76 -11.73 -15.68
C PRO A 74 6.83 -11.85 -17.20
N ILE A 75 7.49 -10.89 -17.86
CA ILE A 75 7.68 -10.83 -19.31
C ILE A 75 9.10 -11.20 -19.73
N SER A 76 9.95 -11.69 -18.81
CA SER A 76 11.33 -12.04 -19.17
C SER A 76 11.38 -13.19 -20.19
N GLU A 77 12.35 -13.13 -21.10
CA GLU A 77 12.69 -14.22 -22.02
C GLU A 77 13.47 -15.34 -21.32
N ASN A 78 14.07 -15.03 -20.16
CA ASN A 78 14.77 -16.03 -19.36
C ASN A 78 13.75 -16.96 -18.68
N LYS A 79 13.75 -18.22 -19.10
CA LYS A 79 12.81 -19.24 -18.60
C LYS A 79 13.03 -19.61 -17.14
N ASP A 80 14.19 -19.30 -16.57
CA ASP A 80 14.50 -19.57 -15.17
C ASP A 80 13.81 -18.59 -14.19
N PHE A 81 13.16 -17.53 -14.70
CA PHE A 81 12.47 -16.50 -13.90
C PHE A 81 10.96 -16.76 -13.74
N ARG A 82 10.47 -17.96 -14.09
CA ARG A 82 9.04 -18.32 -14.06
C ARG A 82 8.76 -19.56 -13.23
#